data_AF-B5SNM5-F1
#
_entry.id   AF-B5SNM5-F1
#
_cell.length_a   1.000
_cell.length_b   1.000
_cell.length_c   1.000
_cell.angle_alpha   90.00
_cell.angle_beta   90.00
_cell.angle_gamma   90.00
#
_symmetry.space_group_name_H-M   'P 1'
#
loop_
_entity.id
_entity.type
_entity.pdbx_description
1 polymer ?
#
loop_
_entity_poly.entity_id
_entity_poly.type
_entity_poly.pdbx_seq_one_letter_code
_entity_poly.pdbx_strand_id
1 'polypeptide(L)' 'MITHVQLAIFANMLGVSLFLLVVLYHYVAVNNPKKQE' A
#
# COMPACT_ATOMS: atom_id res chain seq x y z
N MET A 1 -22.76 6.22 -13.97
CA MET A 1 -22.02 5.12 -14.62
C MET A 1 -20.55 5.43 -14.51
N ILE A 2 -19.78 4.59 -13.82
CA ILE A 2 -18.32 4.72 -13.77
C ILE A 2 -17.75 4.27 -15.12
N THR A 3 -16.87 5.08 -15.70
CA THR A 3 -16.22 4.75 -16.97
C THR A 3 -15.03 3.83 -16.75
N HIS A 4 -14.66 3.04 -17.76
CA HIS A 4 -13.50 2.14 -17.69
C HIS A 4 -12.21 2.87 -17.31
N VAL A 5 -12.05 4.12 -17.77
CA VAL A 5 -10.90 4.96 -17.46
C VAL A 5 -10.90 5.38 -15.99
N GLN A 6 -12.04 5.76 -15.43
CA GLN A 6 -12.16 6.10 -14.01
C GLN A 6 -11.85 4.89 -13.12
N LEU A 7 -12.34 3.70 -13.48
CA LEU A 7 -12.05 2.48 -12.75
C LEU A 7 -10.57 2.09 -12.82
N ALA A 8 -9.94 2.23 -13.99
CA ALA A 8 -8.52 1.96 -14.16
C ALA A 8 -7.64 2.91 -13.33
N ILE A 9 -7.96 4.21 -13.32
CA ILE A 9 -7.24 5.18 -12.48
C ILE A 9 -7.43 4.86 -11.00
N PHE A 10 -8.65 4.53 -10.58
CA PHE A 10 -8.95 4.15 -9.20
C PHE A 10 -8.18 2.89 -8.76
N ALA A 11 -8.19 1.84 -9.59
CA ALA A 11 -7.46 0.61 -9.32
C ALA A 11 -5.95 0.83 -9.23
N ASN A 12 -5.38 1.67 -10.12
CA ASN A 12 -3.96 2.01 -10.07
C ASN A 12 -3.61 2.82 -8.80
N MET A 13 -4.43 3.81 -8.44
CA MET A 13 -4.21 4.62 -7.23
C MET A 13 -4.33 3.77 -5.96
N LEU A 14 -5.30 2.87 -5.91
CA LEU A 14 -5.43 1.89 -4.83
C LEU A 14 -4.24 0.93 -4.79
N GLY A 15 -3.79 0.42 -5.94
CA GLY A 15 -2.65 -0.49 -6.04
C GLY A 15 -1.37 0.15 -5.51
N VAL A 16 -1.07 1.38 -5.90
CA VAL A 16 0.09 2.14 -5.40
C VAL A 16 -0.05 2.41 -3.89
N SER A 17 -1.24 2.79 -3.43
CA SER A 17 -1.47 3.06 -2.00
C SER A 17 -1.29 1.82 -1.14
N LEU A 18 -1.83 0.68 -1.57
CA LEU A 18 -1.69 -0.61 -0.87
C LEU A 18 -0.22 -1.08 -0.88
N PHE A 19 0.47 -0.94 -2.01
CA PHE A 19 1.88 -1.31 -2.09
C PHE A 19 2.74 -0.47 -1.13
N LEU A 20 2.50 0.84 -1.09
CA LEU A 20 3.20 1.74 -0.18
C LEU A 20 2.91 1.42 1.30
N LEU A 21 1.65 1.08 1.61
CA LEU A 21 1.25 0.65 2.96
C LEU A 21 1.99 -0.63 3.39
N VAL A 22 2.15 -1.60 2.49
CA VAL A 22 2.88 -2.85 2.76
C VAL A 22 4.36 -2.57 3.01
N VAL A 23 4.99 -1.73 2.20
CA VAL A 23 6.39 -1.32 2.41
C VAL A 23 6.55 -0.62 3.76
N LEU A 24 5.65 0.30 4.10
CA LEU A 24 5.67 1.00 5.39
C LEU A 24 5.47 0.02 6.55
N TYR A 25 4.54 -0.92 6.43
CA TYR A 25 4.32 -1.96 7.43
C TYR A 25 5.59 -2.80 7.63
N HIS A 26 6.26 -3.18 6.55
CA HIS A 26 7.51 -3.93 6.63
C HIS A 26 8.61 -3.12 7.31
N TYR A 27 8.77 -1.84 6.93
CA TYR A 27 9.72 -0.94 7.55
C TYR A 27 9.47 -0.79 9.06
N VAL A 28 8.22 -0.58 9.47
CA VAL A 28 7.86 -0.47 10.89
C VAL A 28 8.07 -1.80 11.61
N ALA A 29 7.72 -2.93 11.00
CA ALA A 29 7.86 -4.25 11.60
C ALA A 29 9.33 -4.63 11.83
N VAL A 30 10.22 -4.28 10.90
CA VAL A 30 11.67 -4.48 11.02
C VAL A 30 12.27 -3.52 12.03
N ASN A 31 11.90 -2.24 11.99
CA ASN A 31 12.44 -1.21 12.89
C ASN A 31 11.77 -1.17 14.27
N ASN A 32 10.86 -2.09 14.57
CA ASN A 32 10.29 -2.19 15.91
C ASN A 32 11.27 -2.93 16.83
N PRO A 33 11.88 -2.27 17.84
CA PRO A 33 12.89 -2.90 18.70
C PRO A 33 12.33 -4.08 19.49
N LYS A 34 11.00 -4.13 19.73
CA LYS A 34 10.33 -5.27 20.37
C LYS A 34 10.34 -6.56 19.56
N LYS A 35 10.76 -6.50 18.29
CA LYS A 35 10.76 -7.64 17.35
C LYS A 35 12.18 -8.04 16.92
N GLN A 36 13.21 -7.32 17.40
CA GLN A 36 14.63 -7.55 17.12
C GLN A 36 15.34 -8.29 18.28
N GLU A 37 14.59 -8.97 19.14
CA GLU A 37 15.11 -9.93 20.13
C GLU A 37 15.13 -11.35 19.56
#